data_AF-A0A453SI84-F1
#
_entry.id   AF-A0A453SI84-F1
#
_cell.length_a   1.000
_cell.length_b   1.000
_cell.length_c   1.000
_cell.angle_alpha   90.00
_cell.angle_beta   90.00
_cell.angle_gamma   90.00
#
_symmetry.space_group_name_H-M   'P 1'
#
loop_
_entity.id
_entity.type
_entity.pdbx_description
1 polymer ?
#
loop_
_entity_poly.entity_id
_entity_poly.type
_entity_poly.pdbx_seq_one_letter_code
_entity_poly.pdbx_strand_id
1 'polypeptide(L)'
;MGEMLLGHLRGELPVVILRPSIITSILKEPLPGWMEGIRTIDAVVIGYAKQTLPFFLVDLSLIMDVIPGDMVVNAMMVAMAAHSEERAQTIYHVTSSLRNPAPYAILADTGHRYFYDNPPRTGRNGEPARLNKMRFFSTVARLSLYMAVRYRLPLEVNSN
;
A
#
# COMPACT_ATOMS: atom_id res chain seq x y z
N MET A 1 -20.09 -4.60 -10.34
CA MET A 1 -21.50 -4.16 -10.49
C MET A 1 -21.60 -2.71 -10.98
N GLY A 2 -20.97 -1.72 -10.33
CA GLY A 2 -21.06 -0.31 -10.76
C GLY A 2 -20.62 -0.04 -12.21
N GLU A 3 -19.46 -0.55 -12.62
CA GLU A 3 -18.98 -0.39 -14.01
C GLU A 3 -19.91 -1.02 -15.06
N MET A 4 -20.52 -2.16 -14.74
CA MET A 4 -21.48 -2.82 -15.64
C MET A 4 -22.75 -1.98 -15.80
N LEU A 5 -23.23 -1.39 -14.71
CA LEU A 5 -24.39 -0.50 -14.73
C LEU A 5 -24.10 0.74 -15.58
N LEU A 6 -22.93 1.35 -15.41
CA LEU A 6 -22.45 2.45 -16.25
C LEU A 6 -22.41 2.07 -17.73
N GLY A 7 -21.91 0.88 -18.07
CA GLY A 7 -21.87 0.41 -19.45
C GLY A 7 -23.26 0.26 -20.09
N HIS A 8 -24.25 -0.19 -19.33
CA HIS A 8 -25.64 -0.34 -19.82
C HIS A 8 -26.40 1.00 -19.87
N LEU A 9 -26.17 1.90 -18.91
CA LEU A 9 -26.95 3.12 -18.75
C LEU A 9 -26.32 4.36 -19.40
N ARG A 10 -25.08 4.29 -19.92
CA ARG A 10 -24.37 5.47 -20.46
C ARG A 10 -25.08 6.14 -21.64
N GLY A 11 -25.89 5.42 -22.40
CA GLY A 11 -26.47 5.93 -23.65
C GLY A 11 -25.37 6.43 -24.59
N GLU A 12 -25.42 7.71 -24.98
CA GLU A 12 -24.42 8.36 -25.82
C GLU A 12 -23.30 9.07 -25.03
N LEU A 13 -23.33 9.03 -23.69
CA LEU A 13 -22.35 9.71 -22.87
C LEU A 13 -20.95 9.07 -23.05
N PRO A 14 -19.91 9.87 -23.31
CA PRO A 14 -18.53 9.43 -23.21
C PRO A 14 -18.22 8.97 -21.78
N VAL A 15 -17.71 7.75 -21.63
CA VAL A 15 -17.40 7.19 -20.31
C VAL A 15 -16.00 6.61 -20.31
N VAL A 16 -15.18 7.07 -19.35
CA VAL A 16 -13.88 6.49 -19.05
C VAL A 16 -13.90 5.90 -17.65
N ILE A 17 -13.44 4.66 -17.52
CA ILE A 17 -13.30 3.97 -16.25
C ILE A 17 -11.81 3.82 -15.95
N LEU A 18 -11.35 4.44 -14.87
CA LEU A 18 -9.99 4.24 -14.37
C LEU A 18 -9.99 3.23 -13.22
N ARG A 19 -9.11 2.23 -13.32
CA ARG A 19 -8.85 1.20 -12.31
C ARG A 19 -7.43 1.36 -11.78
N PRO A 20 -7.21 2.24 -10.80
CA PRO A 20 -5.90 2.38 -10.20
C PRO A 20 -5.54 1.15 -9.35
N SER A 21 -4.24 0.88 -9.22
CA SER A 21 -3.74 -0.03 -8.19
C SER A 21 -3.75 0.65 -6.81
N ILE A 22 -2.96 0.17 -5.84
CA ILE A 22 -2.95 0.74 -4.49
C ILE A 22 -2.46 2.18 -4.56
N ILE A 23 -3.36 3.13 -4.32
CA ILE A 23 -3.01 4.55 -4.31
C ILE A 23 -2.23 4.85 -3.02
N THR A 24 -1.04 5.44 -3.17
CA THR A 24 -0.22 5.92 -2.05
C THR A 24 -0.17 7.45 -2.03
N SER A 25 0.69 8.03 -1.20
CA SER A 25 0.89 9.47 -1.09
C SER A 25 1.22 10.14 -2.42
N ILE A 26 0.98 11.45 -2.49
CA ILE A 26 1.36 12.31 -3.59
C ILE A 26 2.88 12.32 -3.76
N LEU A 27 3.36 12.13 -4.99
CA LEU A 27 4.79 12.17 -5.28
C LEU A 27 5.32 13.60 -5.37
N LYS A 28 4.60 14.50 -6.05
CA LYS A 28 5.10 15.83 -6.39
C LYS A 28 4.10 16.97 -6.15
N GLU A 29 2.87 16.89 -6.67
CA GLU A 29 1.94 18.03 -6.71
C GLU A 29 0.56 17.68 -6.15
N PRO A 30 -0.12 18.60 -5.44
CA PRO A 30 0.32 19.93 -5.03
C PRO A 30 1.20 19.92 -3.75
N LEU A 31 1.25 18.82 -3.01
CA LEU A 31 1.98 18.71 -1.76
C LEU A 31 2.63 17.31 -1.64
N PRO A 32 3.96 17.18 -1.84
CA PRO A 32 4.67 15.90 -1.73
C PRO A 32 4.43 15.23 -0.37
N GLY A 33 4.16 13.92 -0.40
CA GLY A 33 3.89 13.12 0.80
C GLY A 33 2.49 13.28 1.38
N TRP A 34 1.63 14.15 0.83
CA TRP A 34 0.24 14.25 1.28
C TRP A 34 -0.55 12.99 0.93
N MET A 35 -1.46 12.60 1.82
CA MET A 35 -2.35 11.46 1.65
C MET A 35 -3.64 11.67 2.44
N GLU A 36 -4.76 11.21 1.88
CA GLU A 36 -6.08 11.29 2.49
C GLU A 36 -6.28 10.13 3.50
N GLY A 37 -5.46 10.10 4.54
CA GLY A 37 -5.52 9.09 5.59
C GLY A 37 -4.81 7.77 5.27
N ILE A 38 -4.84 6.86 6.24
CA ILE A 38 -4.01 5.65 6.27
C ILE A 38 -4.79 4.49 5.67
N ARG A 39 -4.32 3.92 4.55
CA ARG A 39 -4.99 2.77 3.91
C ARG A 39 -3.98 1.68 3.54
N THR A 40 -4.43 0.43 3.61
CA THR A 40 -3.71 -0.75 3.08
C THR A 40 -2.24 -0.80 3.48
N ILE A 41 -1.33 -0.39 2.59
CA ILE A 41 0.11 -0.45 2.81
C ILE A 41 0.60 0.58 3.83
N ASP A 42 -0.06 1.73 3.91
CA ASP A 42 0.28 2.78 4.85
C ASP A 42 0.12 2.32 6.29
N ALA A 43 -0.86 1.45 6.55
CA ALA A 43 -1.06 0.85 7.86
C ALA A 43 0.12 -0.06 8.26
N VAL A 44 0.71 -0.76 7.29
CA VAL A 44 1.92 -1.57 7.52
C VAL A 44 3.11 -0.67 7.84
N VAL A 45 3.30 0.40 7.06
CA VAL A 45 4.37 1.39 7.27
C VAL A 45 4.26 2.05 8.65
N ILE A 46 3.06 2.47 9.04
CA ILE A 46 2.82 3.12 10.33
C ILE A 46 2.93 2.12 11.49
N GLY A 47 2.41 0.90 11.33
CA GLY A 47 2.56 -0.16 12.32
C GLY A 47 4.03 -0.49 12.56
N TYR A 48 4.84 -0.48 11.49
CA TYR A 48 6.28 -0.62 11.59
C TYR A 48 6.93 0.57 12.29
N ALA A 49 6.62 1.80 11.87
CA ALA A 49 7.15 3.03 12.45
C ALA A 49 6.88 3.12 13.97
N LYS A 50 5.66 2.76 14.40
CA LYS A 50 5.25 2.75 15.81
C LYS A 50 5.71 1.51 16.57
N GLN A 51 6.39 0.57 15.91
CA GLN A 51 6.83 -0.71 16.47
C GLN A 51 5.67 -1.56 17.05
N THR A 52 4.44 -1.36 16.55
CA THR A 52 3.25 -2.13 16.93
C THR A 52 3.02 -3.33 16.02
N LEU A 53 3.69 -3.36 14.85
CA LEU A 53 3.66 -4.47 13.91
C LEU A 53 5.05 -5.16 13.86
N PRO A 54 5.29 -6.21 14.66
CA PRO A 54 6.59 -6.86 14.74
C PRO A 54 6.88 -7.79 13.55
N PHE A 55 5.84 -8.23 12.83
CA PHE A 55 5.96 -9.09 11.67
C PHE A 55 4.87 -8.86 10.63
N PHE A 56 5.14 -9.22 9.38
CA PHE A 56 4.21 -9.11 8.26
C PHE A 56 4.30 -10.33 7.33
N LEU A 57 3.15 -10.82 6.86
CA LEU A 57 3.06 -11.97 5.94
C LEU A 57 3.09 -11.47 4.50
N VAL A 58 4.27 -11.52 3.88
CA VAL A 58 4.46 -11.20 2.47
C VAL A 58 5.75 -11.84 1.95
N ASP A 59 5.74 -12.27 0.69
CA ASP A 59 6.98 -12.60 -0.02
C ASP A 59 7.58 -11.30 -0.57
N LEU A 60 8.80 -10.98 -0.14
CA LEU A 60 9.49 -9.73 -0.46
C LEU A 60 9.83 -9.60 -1.96
N SER A 61 9.78 -10.70 -2.71
CA SER A 61 9.97 -10.70 -4.16
C SER A 61 8.71 -10.31 -4.94
N LEU A 62 7.54 -10.34 -4.29
CA LEU A 62 6.28 -9.94 -4.93
C LEU A 62 6.26 -8.44 -5.22
N ILE A 63 5.65 -8.09 -6.35
CA ILE A 63 5.46 -6.71 -6.75
C ILE A 63 4.31 -6.11 -5.96
N MET A 64 4.62 -5.02 -5.28
CA MET A 64 3.67 -4.13 -4.66
C MET A 64 3.17 -3.16 -5.72
N ASP A 65 2.00 -3.44 -6.30
CA ASP A 65 1.40 -2.56 -7.31
C ASP A 65 0.83 -1.31 -6.65
N VAL A 66 1.66 -0.27 -6.57
CA VAL A 66 1.32 1.03 -5.99
C VAL A 66 1.45 2.16 -7.01
N ILE A 67 0.59 3.16 -6.90
CA ILE A 67 0.62 4.34 -7.77
C ILE A 67 0.44 5.62 -6.92
N PRO A 68 1.27 6.67 -7.13
CA PRO A 68 1.07 7.94 -6.47
C PRO A 68 -0.27 8.59 -6.82
N GLY A 69 -0.93 9.22 -5.84
CA GLY A 69 -2.25 9.83 -6.05
C GLY A 69 -2.28 10.91 -7.13
N ASP A 70 -1.23 11.73 -7.22
CA ASP A 70 -1.10 12.77 -8.24
C ASP A 70 -0.95 12.20 -9.65
N MET A 71 -0.30 11.05 -9.81
CA MET A 71 -0.26 10.35 -11.10
C MET A 71 -1.63 9.80 -11.51
N VAL A 72 -2.44 9.34 -10.56
CA VAL A 72 -3.82 8.89 -10.84
C VAL A 72 -4.68 10.05 -11.32
N VAL A 73 -4.58 11.22 -10.66
CA VAL A 73 -5.31 12.44 -11.06
C VAL A 73 -4.87 12.88 -12.45
N ASN A 74 -3.58 12.91 -12.73
CA ASN A 74 -3.06 13.25 -14.07
C ASN A 74 -3.56 12.29 -15.14
N ALA A 75 -3.55 10.98 -14.86
CA ALA A 75 -4.09 9.97 -15.78
C ALA A 75 -5.59 10.16 -16.02
N MET A 76 -6.36 10.50 -14.99
CA MET A 76 -7.79 10.81 -15.11
C MET A 76 -8.01 12.03 -16.02
N MET A 77 -7.30 13.13 -15.81
CA MET A 77 -7.43 14.33 -16.65
C MET A 77 -7.09 14.06 -18.12
N VAL A 78 -5.99 13.34 -18.37
CA VAL A 78 -5.58 12.99 -19.73
C VAL A 78 -6.60 12.06 -20.40
N ALA A 79 -7.08 11.05 -19.70
CA ALA A 79 -8.05 10.11 -20.26
C ALA A 79 -9.39 10.79 -20.55
N MET A 80 -9.84 11.71 -19.68
CA MET A 80 -11.05 12.51 -19.94
C MET A 80 -10.89 13.39 -21.18
N ALA A 81 -9.75 14.07 -21.34
CA ALA A 81 -9.48 14.89 -22.51
C ALA A 81 -9.36 14.08 -23.81
N ALA A 82 -8.73 12.90 -23.75
CA ALA A 82 -8.53 12.03 -24.91
C ALA A 82 -9.84 11.43 -25.43
N HIS A 83 -10.82 11.19 -24.55
CA HIS A 83 -12.09 10.56 -24.91
C HIS A 83 -13.30 11.51 -24.84
N SER A 84 -13.09 12.83 -24.84
CA SER A 84 -14.18 13.81 -24.65
C SER A 84 -15.25 13.72 -25.74
N GLU A 85 -14.86 13.38 -26.98
CA GLU A 85 -15.75 13.28 -28.14
C GLU A 85 -16.13 11.82 -28.47
N GLU A 86 -15.52 10.84 -27.81
CA GLU A 86 -15.74 9.44 -28.11
C GLU A 86 -16.96 8.91 -27.35
N ARG A 87 -18.01 8.52 -28.08
CA ARG A 87 -19.20 7.85 -27.52
C ARG A 87 -18.93 6.39 -27.15
N ALA A 88 -17.71 6.09 -26.71
CA ALA A 88 -17.24 4.77 -26.33
C ALA A 88 -17.05 4.68 -24.81
N GLN A 89 -16.99 3.43 -24.34
CA GLN A 89 -16.57 3.14 -22.98
C GLN A 89 -15.13 2.66 -23.04
N THR A 90 -14.22 3.41 -22.44
CA THR A 90 -12.80 3.04 -22.38
C THR A 90 -12.39 2.73 -20.96
N ILE A 91 -11.58 1.68 -20.78
CA ILE A 91 -11.11 1.23 -19.47
C ILE A 91 -9.58 1.33 -19.43
N TYR A 92 -9.05 2.06 -18.45
CA TYR A 92 -7.62 2.17 -18.18
C TYR A 92 -7.27 1.54 -16.85
N HIS A 93 -6.24 0.70 -16.84
CA HIS A 93 -5.59 0.26 -15.61
C HIS A 93 -4.43 1.21 -15.32
N VAL A 94 -4.48 1.91 -14.20
CA VAL A 94 -3.43 2.87 -13.81
C VAL A 94 -2.55 2.19 -12.77
N THR A 95 -1.51 1.53 -13.26
CA THR A 95 -0.63 0.68 -12.45
C THR A 95 0.84 1.00 -12.70
N SER A 96 1.70 0.69 -11.74
CA SER A 96 3.14 0.86 -11.89
C SER A 96 3.83 -0.44 -12.31
N SER A 97 3.26 -1.59 -11.96
CA SER A 97 3.93 -2.89 -12.00
C SER A 97 4.57 -3.29 -13.33
N LEU A 98 4.00 -2.88 -14.47
CA LEU A 98 4.56 -3.23 -15.78
C LEU A 98 5.77 -2.37 -16.17
N ARG A 99 5.74 -1.07 -15.84
CA ARG A 99 6.74 -0.08 -16.30
C ARG A 99 7.77 0.27 -15.23
N ASN A 100 7.37 0.21 -13.96
CA ASN A 100 8.18 0.53 -12.79
C ASN A 100 7.84 -0.43 -11.64
N PRO A 101 8.21 -1.72 -11.75
CA PRO A 101 7.90 -2.72 -10.72
C PRO A 101 8.60 -2.39 -9.40
N ALA A 102 7.84 -2.38 -8.31
CA ALA A 102 8.36 -2.19 -6.96
C ALA A 102 8.16 -3.45 -6.11
N PRO A 103 9.18 -4.29 -5.91
CA PRO A 103 9.11 -5.41 -4.98
C PRO A 103 8.87 -4.94 -3.54
N TYR A 104 8.19 -5.76 -2.72
CA TYR A 104 8.02 -5.48 -1.28
C TYR A 104 9.36 -5.33 -0.54
N ALA A 105 10.45 -5.94 -1.04
CA ALA A 105 11.80 -5.72 -0.56
C ALA A 105 12.18 -4.22 -0.55
N ILE A 106 11.80 -3.47 -1.59
CA ILE A 106 12.08 -2.03 -1.67
C ILE A 106 11.38 -1.31 -0.52
N LEU A 107 10.11 -1.60 -0.25
CA LEU A 107 9.39 -0.99 0.87
C LEU A 107 10.04 -1.32 2.21
N ALA A 108 10.39 -2.59 2.42
CA ALA A 108 11.02 -3.04 3.66
C ALA A 108 12.36 -2.33 3.92
N ASP A 109 13.23 -2.27 2.91
CA ASP A 109 14.57 -1.72 3.03
C ASP A 109 14.55 -0.19 3.12
N THR A 110 13.76 0.48 2.27
CA THR A 110 13.64 1.94 2.29
C THR A 110 12.92 2.43 3.55
N GLY A 111 11.86 1.74 3.97
CA GLY A 111 11.17 2.03 5.22
C GLY A 111 12.06 1.85 6.45
N HIS A 112 12.82 0.75 6.51
CA HIS A 112 13.77 0.54 7.59
C HIS A 112 14.84 1.63 7.63
N ARG A 113 15.45 1.95 6.49
CA ARG A 113 16.48 2.99 6.39
C ARG A 113 15.93 4.37 6.81
N TYR A 114 14.79 4.77 6.25
CA TYR A 114 14.18 6.06 6.54
C TYR A 114 13.90 6.22 8.04
N PHE A 115 13.26 5.24 8.66
CA PHE A 115 12.93 5.33 10.08
C PHE A 115 14.15 5.15 10.98
N TYR A 116 15.16 4.38 10.57
CA TYR A 116 16.42 4.30 11.31
C TYR A 116 17.11 5.66 11.40
N ASP A 117 17.17 6.39 10.27
CA ASP A 117 17.75 7.73 10.20
C ASP A 117 16.81 8.79 10.82
N ASN A 118 15.50 8.55 10.81
CA ASN A 118 14.46 9.44 11.33
C ASN A 118 13.53 8.71 12.32
N PRO A 119 14.02 8.37 13.53
CA PRO A 119 13.29 7.54 14.46
C PRO A 119 11.99 8.20 14.93
N PRO A 120 10.83 7.55 14.76
CA PRO A 120 9.55 8.09 15.19
C PRO A 120 9.52 8.37 16.69
N ARG A 121 9.03 9.54 17.09
CA ARG A 121 8.88 9.92 18.50
C ARG A 121 7.56 9.38 19.05
N THR A 122 7.56 8.11 19.42
CA THR A 122 6.35 7.39 19.91
C THR A 122 6.38 7.09 21.40
N GLY A 123 7.47 7.38 22.11
CA GLY A 123 7.53 7.24 23.58
C GLY A 123 6.57 8.20 24.29
N ARG A 124 6.17 7.87 25.53
CA ARG A 124 5.28 8.72 26.36
C ARG A 124 5.80 10.16 26.54
N ASN A 125 7.11 10.35 26.47
CA ASN A 125 7.78 11.64 26.62
C ASN A 125 8.32 12.19 25.28
N GLY A 126 7.90 11.63 24.13
CA GLY A 126 8.45 12.00 22.83
C GLY A 126 9.83 11.39 22.52
N GLU A 127 10.26 10.39 23.29
CA GLU A 127 11.53 9.70 23.04
C GLU A 127 11.53 8.98 21.69
N PRO A 128 12.68 8.96 20.98
CA PRO A 128 12.84 8.19 19.75
C PRO A 128 12.55 6.70 19.99
N ALA A 129 11.72 6.11 19.14
CA ALA A 129 11.44 4.69 19.19
C ALA A 129 12.71 3.89 18.85
N ARG A 130 13.00 2.85 19.65
CA ARG A 130 14.02 1.87 19.30
C ARG A 130 13.50 1.02 18.15
N LEU A 131 14.00 1.26 16.94
CA LEU A 131 13.62 0.49 15.76
C LEU A 131 14.26 -0.89 15.76
N ASN A 132 13.41 -1.90 15.80
CA ASN A 132 13.75 -3.26 15.42
C ASN A 132 13.39 -3.49 13.95
N LYS A 133 14.10 -4.41 13.29
CA LYS A 133 13.71 -4.85 11.94
C LYS A 133 12.42 -5.67 12.03
N MET A 134 11.46 -5.37 11.15
CA MET A 134 10.24 -6.17 11.02
C MET A 134 10.60 -7.54 10.44
N ARG A 135 9.94 -8.59 10.93
CA ARG A 135 10.11 -9.94 10.39
C ARG A 135 9.11 -10.17 9.27
N PHE A 136 9.58 -10.74 8.17
CA PHE A 136 8.72 -11.07 7.03
C PHE A 136 8.60 -12.59 6.90
N PHE A 137 7.37 -13.06 6.66
CA PHE A 137 7.09 -14.45 6.41
C PHE A 137 6.49 -14.59 5.01
N SER A 138 7.12 -15.38 4.14
CA SER A 138 6.63 -15.61 2.78
C SER A 138 5.47 -16.60 2.69
N THR A 139 5.23 -17.39 3.75
CA THR A 139 4.19 -18.42 3.76
C THR A 139 3.46 -18.47 5.10
N VAL A 140 2.18 -18.88 5.04
CA VAL A 140 1.35 -19.08 6.23
C VAL A 140 1.97 -20.12 7.15
N ALA A 141 2.52 -21.23 6.62
CA ALA A 141 3.14 -22.27 7.43
C ALA A 141 4.29 -21.74 8.31
N ARG A 142 5.17 -20.90 7.77
CA ARG A 142 6.26 -20.27 8.54
C ARG A 142 5.72 -19.33 9.61
N LEU A 143 4.70 -18.54 9.28
CA LEU A 143 4.04 -17.65 10.25
C LEU A 143 3.36 -18.47 11.37
N SER A 144 2.61 -19.51 11.03
CA SER A 144 1.93 -20.38 11.99
C SER A 144 2.92 -21.07 12.94
N LEU A 145 4.05 -21.56 12.41
CA LEU A 145 5.12 -22.13 13.23
C LEU A 145 5.69 -21.09 14.19
N TYR A 146 5.98 -19.89 13.70
CA TYR A 146 6.46 -18.80 14.54
C TYR A 146 5.45 -18.43 15.64
N MET A 147 4.16 -18.34 15.29
CA MET A 147 3.09 -18.04 16.24
C MET A 147 2.96 -19.13 17.32
N ALA A 148 3.05 -20.40 16.91
CA ALA A 148 3.00 -21.53 17.82
C ALA A 148 4.14 -21.48 18.84
N VAL A 149 5.38 -21.29 18.37
CA VAL A 149 6.57 -21.27 19.24
C VAL A 149 6.62 -20.03 20.12
N ARG A 150 6.37 -18.83 19.56
CA ARG A 150 6.61 -17.57 20.27
C ARG A 150 5.48 -17.15 21.21
N TYR A 151 4.25 -17.51 20.89
CA TYR A 151 3.06 -17.03 21.59
C TYR A 151 2.20 -18.16 22.16
N ARG A 152 1.93 -19.23 21.40
CA ARG A 152 1.03 -20.29 21.86
C ARG A 152 1.65 -21.16 22.97
N LEU A 153 2.84 -21.72 22.76
CA LEU A 153 3.49 -22.60 23.75
C LEU A 153 3.70 -21.91 25.12
N PRO A 154 4.18 -20.64 25.19
CA PRO A 154 4.31 -19.96 26.49
C PRO A 154 2.97 -19.75 27.22
N LEU A 155 1.87 -19.58 26.49
CA LEU A 155 0.54 -19.46 27.10
C LEU A 155 0.06 -20.79 27.67
N GLU A 156 0.32 -21.90 26.97
CA GLU A 156 -0.03 -23.25 27.42
C GLU A 156 0.79 -23.68 28.66
N VAL A 157 2.08 -23.30 28.72
CA VAL A 157 2.95 -23.63 29.86
C VAL A 157 2.63 -22.82 31.12
N ASN A 158 2.19 -21.57 30.99
CA ASN A 158 1.86 -20.69 32.13
C ASN A 158 0.42 -20.85 32.64
N SER A 159 -0.38 -21.77 32.07
CA SER A 159 -1.77 -22.04 32.46
C SER A 159 -1.93 -23.29 33.36
N ASN A 160 -0.81 -23.91 33.77
CA ASN A 160 -0.72 -25.00 34.75
C ASN A 160 0.07 -24.54 35.98
#